data_AF-A0A3B9IXG4-F1
#
_entry.id   AF-A0A3B9IXG4-F1
#
_cell.length_a   1.000
_cell.length_b   1.000
_cell.length_c   1.000
_cell.angle_alpha   90.00
_cell.angle_beta   90.00
_cell.angle_gamma   90.00
#
_symmetry.space_group_name_H-M   'P 1'
#
loop_
_entity.id
_entity.type
_entity.pdbx_description
1 polymer ?
#
loop_
_entity_poly.entity_id
_entity_poly.type
_entity_poly.pdbx_seq_one_letter_code
_entity_poly.pdbx_strand_id
1 'polypeptide(L)'
;MKAKCKLLLKVFVTLLFLALLAFYLYGANRRACYHFVEDLNYNCAGIGDLKNYIDYDMLSGDLKALIPKEDFKFSTTEEKLQFCRLISSLDYEYEADSDDVYSTDQIGRNDLAQRITADGKRYLISVTIVFKPGWLFKTQIVDLDASVADISITE
;
A
#
# COMPACT_ATOMS: atom_id res chain seq x y z
N MET A 1 -28.23 6.40 47.55
CA MET A 1 -27.08 5.52 47.21
C MET A 1 -27.33 4.64 45.97
N LYS A 2 -28.46 3.91 45.89
CA LYS A 2 -28.79 3.01 44.76
C LYS A 2 -28.82 3.71 43.37
N ALA A 3 -29.33 4.94 43.27
CA ALA A 3 -29.39 5.66 42.00
C ALA A 3 -28.01 6.06 41.44
N LYS A 4 -27.09 6.52 42.31
CA LYS A 4 -25.71 6.84 41.93
C LYS A 4 -24.94 5.58 41.49
N CYS A 5 -25.15 4.46 42.17
CA CYS A 5 -24.56 3.18 41.79
C CYS A 5 -25.07 2.65 40.44
N LYS A 6 -26.38 2.80 40.15
CA LYS A 6 -26.97 2.47 38.84
C LYS A 6 -26.42 3.36 37.71
N LEU A 7 -26.19 4.64 37.97
CA LEU A 7 -25.58 5.56 37.00
C LEU A 7 -24.13 5.16 36.71
N LEU A 8 -23.33 4.90 37.74
CA LEU A 8 -21.95 4.43 37.59
C LEU A 8 -21.85 3.11 36.81
N LEU A 9 -22.75 2.15 37.08
CA LEU A 9 -22.80 0.90 36.34
C LEU A 9 -23.13 1.12 34.86
N LYS A 10 -24.08 2.00 34.53
CA LYS A 10 -24.40 2.34 33.13
C LYS A 10 -23.20 2.96 32.43
N VAL A 11 -22.53 3.92 33.06
CA VAL A 11 -21.32 4.54 32.50
C VAL A 11 -20.21 3.50 32.28
N PHE A 12 -19.98 2.62 33.25
CA PHE A 12 -19.01 1.54 33.12
C PHE A 12 -19.33 0.60 31.95
N VAL A 13 -20.58 0.15 31.82
CA VAL A 13 -21.02 -0.71 30.72
C VAL A 13 -20.87 0.00 29.37
N THR A 14 -21.22 1.28 29.28
CA THR A 14 -21.03 2.08 28.06
C THR A 14 -19.56 2.21 27.69
N LEU A 15 -18.68 2.50 28.65
CA LEU A 15 -17.23 2.59 28.41
C LEU A 15 -16.66 1.24 27.98
N LEU A 16 -17.08 0.14 28.61
CA LEU A 16 -16.67 -1.20 28.23
C LEU A 16 -17.11 -1.54 26.81
N PHE A 17 -18.35 -1.20 26.43
CA PHE A 17 -18.86 -1.41 25.08
C PHE A 17 -18.07 -0.60 24.05
N LEU A 18 -17.77 0.67 24.34
CA LEU A 18 -16.95 1.51 23.46
C LEU A 18 -15.52 0.97 23.31
N ALA A 19 -14.91 0.47 24.38
CA ALA A 19 -13.58 -0.14 24.33
C ALA A 19 -13.58 -1.42 23.48
N LEU A 20 -14.57 -2.30 23.67
CA LEU A 20 -14.73 -3.52 22.86
C LEU A 20 -14.99 -3.20 21.39
N LEU A 21 -15.82 -2.19 21.11
CA LEU A 21 -16.09 -1.72 19.75
C LEU A 21 -14.81 -1.18 19.11
N ALA A 22 -14.04 -0.35 19.81
CA ALA A 22 -12.77 0.17 19.32
C ALA A 22 -11.77 -0.96 18.98
N PHE A 23 -11.65 -1.96 19.86
CA PHE A 23 -10.79 -3.13 19.62
C PHE A 23 -11.25 -3.95 18.41
N TYR A 24 -12.56 -4.19 18.28
CA TYR A 24 -13.11 -4.90 17.13
C TYR A 24 -12.88 -4.13 15.82
N LEU A 25 -13.14 -2.82 15.80
CA LEU A 25 -12.90 -1.97 14.63
C LEU A 25 -11.42 -1.96 14.25
N TYR A 26 -10.51 -1.92 15.23
CA TYR A 26 -9.07 -2.00 14.99
C TYR A 26 -8.69 -3.32 14.29
N GLY A 27 -9.10 -4.46 14.84
CA GLY A 27 -8.81 -5.78 14.25
C GLY A 27 -9.45 -5.98 12.87
N ALA A 28 -10.68 -5.51 12.68
CA ALA A 28 -11.37 -5.59 11.40
C ALA A 28 -10.71 -4.71 10.33
N ASN A 29 -10.17 -3.54 10.70
CA ASN A 29 -9.42 -2.67 9.78
C ASN A 29 -8.12 -3.32 9.30
N ARG A 30 -7.35 -3.91 10.23
CA ARG A 30 -6.15 -4.68 9.90
C ARG A 30 -6.45 -5.84 8.96
N ARG A 31 -7.52 -6.58 9.24
CA ARG A 31 -7.97 -7.69 8.39
C ARG A 31 -8.40 -7.24 7.00
N ALA A 32 -9.07 -6.09 6.89
CA ALA A 32 -9.44 -5.52 5.60
C ALA A 32 -8.19 -5.14 4.77
N CYS A 33 -7.21 -4.49 5.40
CA CYS A 33 -5.95 -4.16 4.75
C CYS A 33 -5.19 -5.42 4.29
N TYR A 34 -5.08 -6.43 5.16
CA TYR A 34 -4.47 -7.71 4.80
C TYR A 34 -5.16 -8.36 3.59
N HIS A 35 -6.49 -8.47 3.59
CA HIS A 35 -7.23 -9.07 2.48
C HIS A 35 -7.13 -8.25 1.19
N PHE A 36 -7.02 -6.93 1.28
CA PHE A 36 -6.75 -6.09 0.11
C PHE A 36 -5.38 -6.42 -0.50
N VAL A 37 -4.32 -6.52 0.32
CA VAL A 37 -2.97 -6.83 -0.17
C VAL A 37 -2.90 -8.26 -0.71
N GLU A 38 -3.60 -9.19 -0.06
CA GLU A 38 -3.78 -10.58 -0.52
C GLU A 38 -4.45 -10.62 -1.91
N ASP A 39 -5.56 -9.91 -2.08
CA ASP A 39 -6.28 -9.81 -3.36
C ASP A 39 -5.40 -9.23 -4.47
N LEU A 40 -4.71 -8.12 -4.18
CA LEU A 40 -3.74 -7.52 -5.08
C LEU A 40 -2.67 -8.53 -5.48
N ASN A 41 -2.06 -9.25 -4.53
CA ASN A 41 -1.01 -10.20 -4.82
C ASN A 41 -1.48 -11.41 -5.66
N TYR A 42 -2.70 -11.90 -5.46
CA TYR A 42 -3.20 -13.06 -6.20
C TYR A 42 -3.74 -12.71 -7.59
N ASN A 43 -4.31 -11.51 -7.74
CA ASN A 43 -5.07 -11.13 -8.93
C ASN A 43 -4.39 -10.06 -9.81
N CYS A 44 -3.41 -9.32 -9.29
CA CYS A 44 -2.67 -8.34 -10.07
C CYS A 44 -1.67 -9.03 -11.01
N ALA A 45 -1.92 -8.95 -12.32
CA ALA A 45 -1.05 -9.54 -13.34
C ALA A 45 0.18 -8.66 -13.70
N GLY A 46 0.57 -7.79 -12.76
CA GLY A 46 1.76 -6.95 -12.79
C GLY A 46 1.47 -5.45 -12.88
N ILE A 47 2.53 -4.64 -13.05
CA ILE A 47 2.48 -3.18 -12.81
C ILE A 47 1.34 -2.48 -13.59
N GLY A 48 1.03 -2.92 -14.82
CA GLY A 48 -0.03 -2.31 -15.63
C GLY A 48 -1.45 -2.50 -15.11
N ASP A 49 -1.64 -3.50 -14.24
CA ASP A 49 -2.91 -3.88 -13.65
C ASP A 49 -3.15 -3.19 -12.29
N LEU A 50 -2.11 -2.57 -11.71
CA LEU A 50 -2.20 -1.86 -10.42
C LEU A 50 -3.34 -0.82 -10.38
N LYS A 51 -3.75 -0.26 -11.52
CA LYS A 51 -4.77 0.81 -11.61
C LYS A 51 -6.16 0.32 -11.25
N ASN A 52 -6.33 -0.99 -11.24
CA ASN A 52 -7.57 -1.65 -10.85
C ASN A 52 -7.62 -1.88 -9.33
N TYR A 53 -6.50 -1.68 -8.62
CA TYR A 53 -6.37 -1.93 -7.18
C TYR A 53 -6.01 -0.68 -6.39
N ILE A 54 -5.13 0.18 -6.92
CA ILE A 54 -4.61 1.36 -6.22
C ILE A 54 -4.97 2.65 -6.93
N ASP A 55 -5.29 3.67 -6.13
CA ASP A 55 -5.59 5.04 -6.56
C ASP A 55 -4.63 6.03 -5.91
N TYR A 56 -4.43 7.18 -6.55
CA TYR A 56 -3.62 8.27 -5.99
C TYR A 56 -4.07 8.69 -4.59
N ASP A 57 -5.37 8.63 -4.32
CA ASP A 57 -5.92 9.01 -3.03
C ASP A 57 -5.48 8.10 -1.88
N MET A 58 -4.99 6.90 -2.20
CA MET A 58 -4.43 5.95 -1.24
C MET A 58 -3.02 6.32 -0.78
N LEU A 59 -2.29 7.19 -1.49
CA LEU A 59 -0.97 7.64 -1.05
C LEU A 59 -1.05 8.38 0.30
N SER A 60 -0.04 8.16 1.15
CA SER A 60 0.19 8.96 2.34
C SER A 60 0.42 10.44 2.00
N GLY A 61 0.28 11.33 2.99
CA GLY A 61 0.53 12.75 2.78
C GLY A 61 1.95 13.03 2.29
N ASP A 62 2.92 12.31 2.85
CA ASP A 62 4.34 12.46 2.51
C ASP A 62 4.62 11.99 1.08
N LEU A 63 4.06 10.85 0.67
CA LEU A 63 4.16 10.38 -0.72
C LEU A 63 3.48 11.32 -1.71
N LYS A 64 2.33 11.92 -1.36
CA LYS A 64 1.66 12.91 -2.21
C LYS A 64 2.47 14.19 -2.39
N ALA A 65 3.33 14.54 -1.43
CA ALA A 65 4.23 15.68 -1.55
C ALA A 65 5.39 15.42 -2.54
N LEU A 66 5.74 14.15 -2.74
CA LEU A 66 6.85 13.70 -3.59
C LEU A 66 6.39 13.26 -4.99
N ILE A 67 5.18 12.72 -5.11
CA ILE A 67 4.63 12.13 -6.32
C ILE A 67 3.45 12.98 -6.81
N PRO A 68 3.62 13.73 -7.91
CA PRO A 68 2.52 14.42 -8.55
C PRO A 68 1.44 13.45 -9.06
N LYS A 69 0.18 13.87 -9.04
CA LYS A 69 -0.95 13.01 -9.44
C LYS A 69 -0.86 12.58 -10.91
N GLU A 70 -0.37 13.47 -11.76
CA GLU A 70 -0.15 13.26 -13.18
C GLU A 70 0.92 12.20 -13.49
N ASP A 71 1.80 11.90 -12.54
CA ASP A 71 2.88 10.93 -12.68
C ASP A 71 2.54 9.58 -12.03
N PHE A 72 1.45 9.51 -11.26
CA PHE A 72 0.92 8.28 -10.69
C PHE A 72 0.11 7.48 -11.72
N LYS A 73 0.80 7.00 -12.75
CA LYS A 73 0.23 6.24 -13.88
C LYS A 73 1.22 5.18 -14.35
N PHE A 74 0.71 4.04 -14.79
CA PHE A 74 1.55 2.89 -15.13
C PHE A 74 0.84 1.90 -16.10
N SER A 75 -0.13 2.36 -16.90
CA SER A 75 -0.90 1.49 -17.81
C SER A 75 -0.09 1.05 -19.04
N THR A 76 0.73 1.95 -19.58
CA THR A 76 1.54 1.70 -20.79
C THR A 76 2.99 1.35 -20.44
N THR A 77 3.73 0.79 -21.39
CA THR A 77 5.17 0.47 -21.17
C THR A 77 5.97 1.69 -20.74
N GLU A 78 5.73 2.84 -21.38
CA GLU A 78 6.41 4.09 -21.06
C GLU A 78 6.03 4.58 -19.66
N GLU A 79 4.75 4.56 -19.34
CA GLU A 79 4.27 4.96 -18.01
C GLU A 79 4.87 4.07 -16.90
N LYS A 80 4.94 2.76 -17.09
CA LYS A 80 5.58 1.85 -16.12
C LYS A 80 7.04 2.21 -15.88
N LEU A 81 7.79 2.46 -16.96
CA LEU A 81 9.20 2.80 -16.86
C LEU A 81 9.41 4.15 -16.15
N GLN A 82 8.62 5.16 -16.52
CA GLN A 82 8.71 6.48 -15.90
C GLN A 82 8.28 6.45 -14.43
N PHE A 83 7.23 5.70 -14.10
CA PHE A 83 6.81 5.48 -12.72
C PHE A 83 7.91 4.82 -11.89
N CYS A 84 8.49 3.70 -12.33
CA CYS A 84 9.59 3.05 -11.62
C CYS A 84 10.82 3.95 -11.50
N ARG A 85 11.15 4.74 -12.54
CA ARG A 85 12.26 5.71 -12.48
C ARG A 85 12.00 6.79 -11.44
N LEU A 86 10.79 7.37 -11.43
CA LEU A 86 10.38 8.37 -10.46
C LEU A 86 10.58 7.83 -9.04
N ILE A 87 9.96 6.69 -8.72
CA ILE A 87 10.05 6.08 -7.38
C ILE A 87 11.50 5.79 -7.01
N SER A 88 12.29 5.18 -7.91
CA SER A 88 13.71 4.88 -7.66
C SER A 88 14.61 6.11 -7.44
N SER A 89 14.13 7.30 -7.84
CA SER A 89 14.84 8.57 -7.69
C SER A 89 14.42 9.37 -6.45
N LEU A 90 13.35 8.96 -5.77
CA LEU A 90 12.90 9.63 -4.55
C LEU A 90 13.90 9.36 -3.43
N ASP A 91 14.43 10.43 -2.84
CA ASP A 91 15.32 10.37 -1.69
C ASP A 91 14.49 10.46 -0.40
N TYR A 92 13.96 9.31 0.04
CA TYR A 92 13.23 9.17 1.30
C TYR A 92 13.51 7.82 1.97
N GLU A 93 13.39 7.79 3.30
CA GLU A 93 13.70 6.60 4.10
C GLU A 93 12.55 5.59 4.00
N TYR A 94 12.87 4.39 3.49
CA TYR A 94 11.92 3.29 3.33
C TYR A 94 11.58 2.67 4.70
N GLU A 95 10.34 2.85 5.16
CA GLU A 95 9.77 2.33 6.41
C GLU A 95 9.03 0.99 6.18
N ALA A 96 9.72 -0.05 5.69
CA ALA A 96 9.13 -1.39 5.61
C ALA A 96 9.03 -2.15 6.94
N ASP A 97 9.68 -1.66 7.99
CA ASP A 97 9.90 -2.42 9.24
C ASP A 97 9.12 -1.85 10.44
N SER A 98 7.90 -1.36 10.19
CA SER A 98 6.99 -0.94 11.26
C SER A 98 5.97 -2.03 11.60
N ASP A 99 5.64 -2.14 12.89
CA ASP A 99 4.49 -2.95 13.32
C ASP A 99 3.23 -2.46 12.57
N ASP A 100 2.48 -3.39 11.95
CA ASP A 100 1.20 -3.09 11.25
C ASP A 100 1.30 -2.59 9.79
N VAL A 101 2.34 -3.00 9.06
CA VAL A 101 2.38 -2.84 7.59
C VAL A 101 2.27 -4.17 6.85
N TYR A 102 1.83 -4.07 5.59
CA TYR A 102 1.64 -5.17 4.67
C TYR A 102 2.32 -4.81 3.35
N SER A 103 3.36 -5.53 2.96
CA SER A 103 4.11 -5.28 1.73
C SER A 103 3.78 -6.31 0.65
N THR A 104 3.77 -5.88 -0.62
CA THR A 104 3.66 -6.79 -1.76
C THR A 104 4.79 -7.82 -1.81
N ASP A 105 5.96 -7.52 -1.25
CA ASP A 105 7.10 -8.45 -1.23
C ASP A 105 6.93 -9.60 -0.21
N GLN A 106 6.06 -9.42 0.80
CA GLN A 106 5.86 -10.42 1.84
C GLN A 106 5.07 -11.65 1.36
N ILE A 107 4.38 -11.57 0.21
CA ILE A 107 3.39 -12.57 -0.22
C ILE A 107 3.92 -13.50 -1.33
N GLY A 108 5.23 -13.50 -1.58
CA GLY A 108 5.95 -14.56 -2.29
C GLY A 108 5.71 -14.66 -3.80
N ARG A 109 4.91 -13.77 -4.40
CA ARG A 109 4.65 -13.69 -5.83
C ARG A 109 5.21 -12.36 -6.37
N ASN A 110 6.03 -12.41 -7.42
CA ASN A 110 6.72 -11.23 -7.94
C ASN A 110 6.22 -10.84 -9.35
N ASP A 111 4.90 -10.74 -9.51
CA ASP A 111 4.29 -10.32 -10.79
C ASP A 111 4.48 -8.81 -11.04
N LEU A 112 4.88 -8.06 -10.00
CA LEU A 112 5.29 -6.66 -10.07
C LEU A 112 6.73 -6.47 -10.56
N ALA A 113 7.53 -7.54 -10.70
CA ALA A 113 8.78 -7.49 -11.48
C ALA A 113 8.51 -7.92 -12.92
N GLN A 114 8.75 -7.01 -13.86
CA GLN A 114 8.45 -7.21 -15.28
C GLN A 114 9.64 -6.87 -16.17
N ARG A 115 9.80 -7.64 -17.24
CA ARG A 115 10.69 -7.27 -18.36
C ARG A 115 9.90 -6.45 -19.35
N ILE A 116 10.40 -5.26 -19.68
CA ILE A 116 9.79 -4.37 -20.66
C ILE A 116 10.79 -3.98 -21.73
N THR A 117 10.30 -3.56 -22.90
CA THR A 117 11.11 -2.98 -23.97
C THR A 117 10.62 -1.55 -24.24
N ALA A 118 11.49 -0.58 -24.04
CA ALA A 118 11.24 0.84 -24.29
C ALA A 118 12.44 1.46 -25.01
N ASP A 119 12.21 2.29 -26.02
CA ASP A 119 13.25 2.94 -26.83
C ASP A 119 14.31 1.97 -27.39
N GLY A 120 13.90 0.76 -27.79
CA GLY A 120 14.80 -0.28 -28.31
C GLY A 120 15.71 -0.94 -27.26
N LYS A 121 15.60 -0.55 -25.98
CA LYS A 121 16.31 -1.16 -24.85
C LYS A 121 15.39 -2.04 -24.04
N ARG A 122 15.97 -3.07 -23.41
CA ARG A 122 15.24 -3.99 -22.51
C ARG A 122 15.56 -3.60 -21.07
N TYR A 123 14.53 -3.46 -20.26
CA TYR A 123 14.65 -3.16 -18.84
C TYR A 123 14.01 -4.27 -18.01
N LEU A 124 14.60 -4.57 -16.87
CA LEU A 124 13.91 -5.22 -15.76
C LEU A 124 13.46 -4.12 -14.80
N ILE A 125 12.15 -4.01 -14.61
CA ILE A 125 11.55 -3.07 -13.67
C ILE A 125 10.86 -3.84 -12.55
N SER A 126 10.86 -3.31 -11.34
CA SER A 126 10.05 -3.83 -10.24
C SER A 126 9.48 -2.70 -9.40
N VAL A 127 8.39 -2.98 -8.70
CA VAL A 127 7.83 -2.11 -7.67
C VAL A 127 7.39 -2.94 -6.47
N THR A 128 7.70 -2.43 -5.28
CA THR A 128 7.23 -2.91 -4.00
C THR A 128 6.35 -1.83 -3.39
N ILE A 129 5.17 -2.21 -2.92
CA ILE A 129 4.20 -1.28 -2.32
C ILE A 129 3.95 -1.70 -0.89
N VAL A 130 4.09 -0.77 0.05
CA VAL A 130 3.82 -0.99 1.47
C VAL A 130 2.52 -0.30 1.84
N PHE A 131 1.62 -1.08 2.43
CA PHE A 131 0.29 -0.66 2.83
C PHE A 131 0.15 -0.67 4.35
N LYS A 132 -0.67 0.25 4.88
CA LYS A 132 -1.16 0.21 6.26
C LYS A 132 -2.69 0.37 6.33
N PRO A 133 -3.33 -0.09 7.41
CA PRO A 133 -4.72 0.22 7.68
C PRO A 133 -4.87 1.73 7.90
N GLY A 134 -5.67 2.37 7.05
CA GLY A 134 -6.00 3.78 7.14
C GLY A 134 -7.31 4.04 7.89
N TRP A 135 -7.83 5.26 7.74
CA TRP A 135 -9.07 5.67 8.37
C TRP A 135 -10.30 4.96 7.74
N LEU A 136 -11.24 4.48 8.57
CA LEU A 136 -12.50 3.83 8.15
C LEU A 136 -12.30 2.67 7.15
N PHE A 137 -11.49 1.67 7.48
CA PHE A 137 -11.33 0.47 6.64
C PHE A 137 -10.71 0.71 5.27
N LYS A 138 -10.14 1.90 5.03
CA LYS A 138 -9.42 2.20 3.79
C LYS A 138 -7.96 1.81 3.94
N THR A 139 -7.43 1.11 2.96
CA THR A 139 -6.00 0.85 2.85
C THR A 139 -5.27 2.13 2.42
N GLN A 140 -4.10 2.40 3.02
CA GLN A 140 -3.24 3.53 2.67
C GLN A 140 -1.87 3.01 2.23
N ILE A 141 -1.34 3.51 1.12
CA ILE A 141 0.04 3.31 0.68
C ILE A 141 0.92 4.25 1.50
N VAL A 142 1.84 3.68 2.26
CA VAL A 142 2.78 4.44 3.08
C VAL A 142 4.17 4.48 2.51
N ASP A 143 4.49 3.51 1.66
CA ASP A 143 5.81 3.40 1.07
C ASP A 143 5.76 2.74 -0.31
N LEU A 144 6.75 3.08 -1.12
CA LEU A 144 6.97 2.60 -2.48
C LEU A 144 8.48 2.45 -2.72
N ASP A 145 8.92 1.26 -3.06
CA ASP A 145 10.27 1.02 -3.59
C ASP A 145 10.17 0.56 -5.04
N ALA A 146 11.14 0.93 -5.87
CA ALA A 146 11.18 0.51 -7.26
C ALA A 146 12.61 0.35 -7.76
N SER A 147 12.79 -0.62 -8.65
CA SER A 147 14.07 -0.83 -9.33
C SER A 147 13.91 -0.71 -10.85
N VAL A 148 14.96 -0.21 -11.50
CA VAL A 148 15.09 -0.15 -12.95
C VAL A 148 16.49 -0.59 -13.34
N ALA A 149 16.62 -1.75 -13.95
CA ALA A 149 17.89 -2.29 -14.43
C ALA A 149 17.86 -2.42 -15.97
N ASP A 150 18.85 -1.83 -16.63
CA ASP A 150 19.09 -2.07 -18.06
C ASP A 150 19.64 -3.49 -18.22
N ILE A 151 18.97 -4.30 -19.04
CA ILE A 151 19.34 -5.69 -19.34
C ILE A 151 19.70 -5.86 -20.82
N SER A 152 20.01 -4.77 -21.53
CA SER A 152 20.59 -4.85 -22.85
C SER A 152 21.88 -5.69 -22.79
N ILE A 153 21.89 -6.72 -23.62
CA ILE A 153 22.89 -7.78 -23.66
C ILE A 153 24.26 -7.13 -23.93
N THR A 154 25.18 -7.22 -22.97
CA THR A 154 26.61 -7.30 -23.32
C THR A 154 26.73 -8.55 -24.19
N GLU A 155 26.96 -8.36 -25.49
CA GLU A 155 27.29 -9.45 -26.42
C GLU A 155 28.48 -10.28 -25.92
#